data_AF-A0A2E8RUV3-F1
#
_entry.id   AF-A0A2E8RUV3-F1
#
_cell.length_a   1.000
_cell.length_b   1.000
_cell.length_c   1.000
_cell.angle_alpha   90.00
_cell.angle_beta   90.00
_cell.angle_gamma   90.00
#
_symmetry.space_group_name_H-M   'P 1'
#
loop_
_entity.id
_entity.type
_entity.pdbx_description
1 polymer ?
#
loop_
_entity_poly.entity_id
_entity_poly.type
_entity_poly.pdbx_seq_one_letter_code
_entity_poly.pdbx_strand_id
1 'polypeptide(L)'
;MKRFGTILLALMTVVVVQPAFGELPNSEQVCQEPLPDMDKYRFLRSLTLDVTGTIPAVDDYLALDSEDDVPESWLDTMLDTDAFADRVVRWHRDLLWNNISPVRTLLSNVYALRNANRVLYRSGAQATRYRGANTQCRTGMDDQAVMDGNGSYITEPFTVGNQVAQREGWVCITPYYEVSSNTNTASGNRCPVGQVAVCAFDAQDRAVSSSGTDCTANGGQNDPECGCGPNLRQCGTGTTRDIILDAFGKDVDLRVRNMVLQNRSYAELFTGNIAYVNGPIVHYWRYWAQVSTGLRNTPLPVSMDLLPDLAFTDVDVWVPMELNSAHAGVLTSPAFLLRFQTDRGRASQFYTKFLCQPFEPPSGALPVADEEAQTEPDLQLRAGCKYCHAVLEPSAAHWGRWPNAGAGYINPDEFPAFDMDCHLCATTGMACSTACNRFYSVESLAPEQDPYLGQLAAYMFLHEDNHINVEQGPRLLALQGFADNRLTECMARTVAQNLLGRDVAETEQDWLNSMVVAFATSNYNMKALVKAIVQSPLYRRVR
;
A
#
# COMPACT_ATOMS: atom_id res chain seq x y z
N MET A 1 32.35 65.58 -0.72
CA MET A 1 33.05 65.65 -2.03
C MET A 1 33.29 64.26 -2.56
N LYS A 2 32.48 63.80 -3.53
CA LYS A 2 32.85 63.12 -4.79
C LYS A 2 31.58 62.58 -5.41
N ARG A 3 31.28 63.09 -6.61
CA ARG A 3 30.14 62.79 -7.47
C ARG A 3 30.43 61.55 -8.31
N PHE A 4 29.47 60.66 -8.47
CA PHE A 4 29.21 59.79 -9.62
C PHE A 4 27.72 59.44 -9.50
N GLY A 5 26.81 59.69 -10.44
CA GLY A 5 26.92 59.73 -11.90
C GLY A 5 25.93 58.69 -12.43
N THR A 6 24.63 58.99 -12.35
CA THR A 6 23.54 58.10 -12.77
C THR A 6 23.52 57.97 -14.29
N ILE A 7 23.86 56.79 -14.82
CA ILE A 7 23.67 56.45 -16.23
C ILE A 7 22.33 55.74 -16.34
N LEU A 8 21.37 56.39 -17.00
CA LEU A 8 20.08 55.81 -17.37
C LEU A 8 20.28 55.01 -18.66
N LEU A 9 20.27 53.68 -18.57
CA LEU A 9 20.29 52.80 -19.74
C LEU A 9 18.87 52.69 -20.30
N ALA A 10 18.63 53.20 -21.50
CA ALA A 10 17.38 53.03 -22.22
C ALA A 10 17.31 51.59 -22.78
N LEU A 11 16.40 50.77 -22.23
CA LEU A 11 16.03 49.48 -22.82
C LEU A 11 15.13 49.75 -24.04
N MET A 12 15.63 49.49 -25.25
CA MET A 12 14.79 49.33 -26.45
C MET A 12 14.12 47.96 -26.42
N THR A 13 12.82 47.94 -26.13
CA THR A 13 11.95 46.78 -26.35
C THR A 13 11.66 46.64 -27.84
N VAL A 14 12.21 45.60 -28.47
CA VAL A 14 11.78 45.17 -29.81
C VAL A 14 10.45 44.43 -29.66
N VAL A 15 9.35 45.10 -30.02
CA VAL A 15 8.03 44.47 -30.15
C VAL A 15 8.04 43.67 -31.44
N VAL A 16 8.12 42.34 -31.33
CA VAL A 16 7.82 41.43 -32.44
C VAL A 16 6.32 41.42 -32.62
N VAL A 17 5.82 42.14 -33.61
CA VAL A 17 4.42 42.04 -34.04
C VAL A 17 4.28 40.72 -34.78
N GLN A 18 3.72 39.71 -34.12
CA GLN A 18 3.21 38.54 -34.84
C GLN A 18 2.00 38.99 -35.67
N PRO A 19 1.93 38.66 -36.97
CA PRO A 19 0.71 38.88 -37.73
C PRO A 19 -0.38 38.00 -37.12
N ALA A 20 -1.41 38.64 -36.56
CA ALA A 20 -2.66 37.96 -36.23
C ALA A 20 -3.31 37.54 -37.55
N PHE A 21 -3.05 36.32 -38.00
CA PHE A 21 -3.90 35.67 -38.97
C PHE A 21 -5.25 35.47 -38.28
N GLY A 22 -6.27 36.17 -38.77
CA GLY A 22 -7.63 36.04 -38.25
C GLY A 22 -8.08 34.58 -38.37
N GLU A 23 -8.52 34.00 -37.26
CA GLU A 23 -9.29 32.77 -37.28
C GLU A 23 -10.48 32.95 -38.22
N LEU A 24 -10.55 32.10 -39.23
CA LEU A 24 -11.69 32.09 -40.15
C LEU A 24 -12.95 31.78 -39.33
N PRO A 25 -14.06 32.51 -39.53
CA PRO A 25 -15.34 32.12 -38.95
C PRO A 25 -15.65 30.71 -39.45
N ASN A 26 -15.97 29.80 -38.52
CA ASN A 26 -16.22 28.37 -38.73
C ASN A 26 -14.98 27.46 -38.85
N SER A 27 -13.79 27.84 -38.35
CA SER A 27 -12.64 26.92 -38.23
C SER A 27 -12.98 25.65 -37.43
N GLU A 28 -13.87 25.74 -36.44
CA GLU A 28 -14.40 24.60 -35.68
C GLU A 28 -15.39 23.72 -36.46
N GLN A 29 -15.92 24.18 -37.61
CA GLN A 29 -16.88 23.43 -38.44
C GLN A 29 -16.22 22.83 -39.70
N VAL A 30 -14.92 23.04 -39.90
CA VAL A 30 -14.16 22.31 -40.92
C VAL A 30 -13.77 20.97 -40.31
N CYS A 31 -14.38 19.88 -40.79
CA CYS A 31 -13.90 18.54 -40.50
C CYS A 31 -12.41 18.50 -40.84
N GLN A 32 -11.54 18.43 -39.84
CA GLN A 32 -10.12 18.22 -40.10
C GLN A 32 -10.00 16.92 -40.90
N GLU A 33 -9.19 16.95 -41.96
CA GLU A 33 -8.93 15.72 -42.69
C GLU A 33 -8.38 14.68 -41.69
N PRO A 34 -8.87 13.42 -41.76
CA PRO A 34 -8.35 12.37 -40.90
C PRO A 34 -6.84 12.31 -41.02
N LEU A 35 -6.14 12.24 -39.89
CA LEU A 35 -4.70 12.00 -39.91
C LEU A 35 -4.41 10.74 -40.74
N PRO A 36 -3.39 10.77 -41.62
CA PRO A 36 -3.05 9.61 -42.42
C PRO A 36 -2.64 8.46 -41.49
N ASP A 37 -3.02 7.23 -41.87
CA ASP A 37 -2.60 6.03 -41.14
C ASP A 37 -1.06 5.96 -41.12
N MET A 38 -0.51 5.48 -40.01
CA MET A 38 0.93 5.18 -39.91
C MET A 38 1.36 4.18 -40.99
N ASP A 39 2.53 4.41 -41.59
CA ASP A 39 3.20 3.39 -42.38
C ASP A 39 3.64 2.19 -41.50
N LYS A 40 3.92 1.05 -42.13
CA LYS A 40 4.29 -0.19 -41.43
C LYS A 40 5.48 -0.06 -40.47
N TYR A 41 6.48 0.77 -40.80
CA TYR A 41 7.67 0.95 -39.96
C TYR A 41 7.37 1.81 -38.73
N ARG A 42 6.62 2.89 -38.91
CA ARG A 42 6.13 3.72 -37.80
C ARG A 42 5.18 2.93 -36.91
N PHE A 43 4.31 2.12 -37.50
CA PHE A 43 3.41 1.25 -36.75
C PHE A 43 4.19 0.23 -35.91
N LEU A 44 5.18 -0.47 -36.48
CA LEU A 44 6.05 -1.40 -35.73
C LEU A 44 6.73 -0.72 -34.54
N ARG A 45 7.25 0.50 -34.75
CA ARG A 45 7.91 1.29 -33.70
C ARG A 45 6.95 1.68 -32.58
N SER A 46 5.75 2.17 -32.92
CA SER A 46 4.74 2.53 -31.92
C SER A 46 4.29 1.30 -31.13
N LEU A 47 4.03 0.20 -31.83
CA LEU A 47 3.58 -1.07 -31.25
C LEU A 47 4.59 -1.62 -30.24
N THR A 48 5.85 -1.78 -30.63
CA THR A 48 6.92 -2.28 -29.76
C THR A 48 7.13 -1.37 -28.55
N LEU A 49 7.12 -0.05 -28.73
CA LEU A 49 7.30 0.90 -27.63
C LEU A 49 6.14 0.85 -26.63
N ASP A 50 4.90 0.81 -27.11
CA ASP A 50 3.73 0.84 -26.22
C ASP A 50 3.53 -0.52 -25.53
N VAL A 51 3.67 -1.63 -26.26
CA VAL A 51 3.45 -3.00 -25.78
C VAL A 51 4.63 -3.54 -24.96
N THR A 52 5.88 -3.30 -25.39
CA THR A 52 7.07 -3.88 -24.70
C THR A 52 7.90 -2.84 -23.96
N GLY A 53 7.75 -1.55 -24.29
CA GLY A 53 8.62 -0.49 -23.77
C GLY A 53 10.00 -0.43 -24.43
N THR A 54 10.20 -1.13 -25.54
CA THR A 54 11.48 -1.17 -26.26
C THR A 54 11.29 -0.72 -27.71
N ILE A 55 12.39 -0.33 -28.38
CA ILE A 55 12.38 -0.02 -29.82
C ILE A 55 12.69 -1.29 -30.62
N PRO A 56 12.18 -1.44 -31.86
CA PRO A 56 12.51 -2.59 -32.69
C PRO A 56 14.01 -2.64 -32.98
N ALA A 57 14.55 -3.85 -33.07
CA ALA A 57 15.91 -4.06 -33.55
C ALA A 57 15.99 -3.77 -35.07
N VAL A 58 17.21 -3.59 -35.56
CA VAL A 58 17.43 -3.39 -37.01
C VAL A 58 16.93 -4.59 -37.81
N ASP A 59 17.13 -5.80 -37.30
CA ASP A 59 16.70 -7.04 -37.95
C ASP A 59 15.16 -7.13 -38.07
N ASP A 60 14.41 -6.56 -37.12
CA ASP A 60 12.94 -6.53 -37.18
C ASP A 60 12.46 -5.67 -38.35
N TYR A 61 13.13 -4.54 -38.62
CA TYR A 61 12.82 -3.69 -39.77
C TYR A 61 13.17 -4.38 -41.09
N LEU A 62 14.32 -5.06 -41.16
CA LEU A 62 14.71 -5.82 -42.35
C LEU A 62 13.75 -6.98 -42.64
N ALA A 63 13.24 -7.65 -41.61
CA ALA A 63 12.20 -8.67 -41.76
C ALA A 63 10.87 -8.06 -42.22
N LEU A 64 10.55 -6.84 -41.78
CA LEU A 64 9.32 -6.15 -42.19
C LEU A 64 9.36 -5.70 -43.67
N ASP A 65 10.54 -5.51 -44.27
CA ASP A 65 10.68 -5.12 -45.68
C ASP A 65 9.93 -6.08 -46.62
N SER A 66 9.91 -7.38 -46.29
CA SER A 66 9.23 -8.42 -47.07
C SER A 66 7.73 -8.59 -46.80
N GLU A 67 7.19 -7.86 -45.82
CA GLU A 67 5.77 -7.95 -45.43
C GLU A 67 4.99 -6.71 -45.92
N ASP A 68 3.69 -6.85 -46.16
CA ASP A 68 2.85 -5.72 -46.54
C ASP A 68 2.60 -4.76 -45.36
N ASP A 69 2.51 -5.30 -44.15
CA ASP A 69 2.33 -4.57 -42.89
C ASP A 69 2.87 -5.42 -41.72
N VAL A 70 2.83 -4.91 -40.48
CA VAL A 70 3.24 -5.66 -39.29
C VAL A 70 2.34 -6.89 -39.09
N PRO A 71 2.87 -8.12 -39.15
CA PRO A 71 2.06 -9.32 -38.99
C PRO A 71 1.41 -9.41 -37.63
N GLU A 72 0.16 -9.88 -37.58
CA GLU A 72 -0.57 -10.08 -36.32
C GLU A 72 0.15 -11.06 -35.37
N SER A 73 0.82 -12.08 -35.92
CA SER A 73 1.61 -13.04 -35.14
C SER A 73 2.78 -12.41 -34.40
N TRP A 74 3.32 -11.29 -34.89
CA TRP A 74 4.37 -10.55 -34.19
C TRP A 74 3.80 -9.86 -32.96
N LEU A 75 2.60 -9.27 -33.05
CA LEU A 75 1.90 -8.71 -31.91
C LEU A 75 1.58 -9.78 -30.87
N ASP A 76 1.09 -10.94 -31.28
CA ASP A 76 0.83 -12.06 -30.36
C ASP A 76 2.11 -12.48 -29.62
N THR A 77 3.23 -12.55 -30.34
CA THR A 77 4.55 -12.83 -29.74
C THR A 77 4.94 -11.74 -28.73
N MET A 78 4.73 -10.45 -29.05
CA MET A 78 5.02 -9.34 -28.13
C MET A 78 4.18 -9.40 -26.85
N LEU A 79 2.88 -9.70 -26.98
CA LEU A 79 1.94 -9.80 -25.86
C LEU A 79 2.25 -10.99 -24.94
N ASP A 80 2.93 -12.02 -25.42
CA ASP A 80 3.35 -13.18 -24.64
C ASP A 80 4.72 -13.00 -23.94
N THR A 81 5.35 -11.84 -24.06
CA THR A 81 6.64 -11.56 -23.41
C THR A 81 6.51 -11.09 -21.95
N ASP A 82 7.58 -11.32 -21.19
CA ASP A 82 7.77 -10.71 -19.86
C ASP A 82 7.76 -9.17 -19.92
N ALA A 83 8.26 -8.59 -21.02
CA ALA A 83 8.29 -7.14 -21.22
C ALA A 83 6.88 -6.53 -21.27
N PHE A 84 5.93 -7.20 -21.93
CA PHE A 84 4.52 -6.79 -21.89
C PHE A 84 3.93 -6.89 -20.49
N ALA A 85 4.17 -8.00 -19.79
CA ALA A 85 3.71 -8.15 -18.41
C ALA A 85 4.26 -7.02 -17.52
N ASP A 86 5.53 -6.62 -17.69
CA ASP A 86 6.13 -5.49 -16.97
C ASP A 86 5.55 -4.12 -17.37
N ARG A 87 5.00 -3.95 -18.59
CA ARG A 87 4.22 -2.76 -18.96
C ARG A 87 2.90 -2.71 -18.22
N VAL A 88 2.16 -3.81 -18.20
CA VAL A 88 0.89 -3.90 -17.46
C VAL A 88 1.10 -3.69 -15.96
N VAL A 89 2.15 -4.27 -15.38
CA VAL A 89 2.53 -4.03 -13.98
C VAL A 89 2.73 -2.53 -13.73
N ARG A 90 3.49 -1.83 -14.59
CA ARG A 90 3.72 -0.39 -14.45
C ARG A 90 2.42 0.42 -14.51
N TRP A 91 1.52 0.12 -15.44
CA TRP A 91 0.20 0.77 -15.48
C TRP A 91 -0.57 0.57 -14.17
N HIS A 92 -0.52 -0.63 -13.59
CA HIS A 92 -1.21 -0.93 -12.34
C HIS A 92 -0.57 -0.29 -11.11
N ARG A 93 0.75 -0.04 -11.12
CA ARG A 93 1.40 0.73 -10.05
C ARG A 93 0.81 2.14 -9.93
N ASP A 94 0.47 2.77 -11.05
CA ASP A 94 -0.14 4.10 -11.08
C ASP A 94 -1.61 4.09 -10.60
N LEU A 95 -2.31 2.96 -10.76
CA LEU A 95 -3.68 2.77 -10.27
C LEU A 95 -3.72 2.38 -8.78
N LEU A 96 -2.83 1.50 -8.34
CA LEU A 96 -2.87 0.89 -7.01
C LEU A 96 -2.02 1.64 -5.98
N TRP A 97 -1.05 2.45 -6.43
CA TRP A 97 -0.07 3.14 -5.58
C TRP A 97 0.58 2.19 -4.57
N ASN A 98 1.04 1.03 -5.05
CA ASN A 98 1.61 -0.03 -4.24
C ASN A 98 2.97 0.32 -3.62
N ASN A 99 3.57 1.48 -3.93
CA ASN A 99 4.71 2.01 -3.18
C ASN A 99 4.25 2.54 -1.81
N ILE A 100 4.49 1.73 -0.79
CA ILE A 100 4.16 2.03 0.61
C ILE A 100 5.39 2.39 1.45
N SER A 101 6.54 2.68 0.83
CA SER A 101 7.75 3.15 1.53
C SER A 101 7.51 4.32 2.51
N PRO A 102 6.59 5.27 2.26
CA PRO A 102 6.27 6.32 3.22
C PRO A 102 5.56 5.84 4.51
N VAL A 103 5.08 4.59 4.57
CA VAL A 103 4.40 4.02 5.74
C VAL A 103 5.41 3.78 6.86
N ARG A 104 5.55 4.77 7.76
CA ARG A 104 6.51 4.70 8.88
C ARG A 104 6.07 3.80 10.02
N THR A 105 4.80 3.41 10.08
CA THR A 105 4.18 2.70 11.22
C THR A 105 4.38 1.20 11.22
N LEU A 106 4.97 0.61 10.18
CA LEU A 106 5.21 -0.84 10.09
C LEU A 106 6.09 -1.34 11.25
N LEU A 107 7.13 -0.56 11.58
CA LEU A 107 8.02 -0.80 12.70
C LEU A 107 7.74 0.25 13.78
N SER A 108 7.19 -0.19 14.90
CA SER A 108 7.01 0.68 16.06
C SER A 108 8.34 1.30 16.50
N ASN A 109 8.31 2.55 16.98
CA ASN A 109 9.46 3.13 17.69
C ASN A 109 9.93 2.27 18.89
N VAL A 110 9.05 1.43 19.43
CA VAL A 110 9.35 0.50 20.52
C VAL A 110 10.25 -0.65 20.08
N TYR A 111 10.10 -1.14 18.85
CA TYR A 111 10.88 -2.26 18.30
C TYR A 111 11.90 -1.82 17.24
N ALA A 112 11.97 -0.52 16.97
CA ALA A 112 12.99 0.07 16.11
C ALA A 112 14.33 0.20 16.86
N LEU A 113 15.38 -0.35 16.26
CA LEU A 113 16.75 -0.19 16.70
C LEU A 113 17.36 1.06 16.08
N ARG A 114 17.88 1.93 16.95
CA ARG A 114 18.71 3.07 16.59
C ARG A 114 20.18 2.70 16.69
N ASN A 115 21.04 3.45 16.02
CA ASN A 115 22.48 3.27 16.09
C ASN A 115 23.12 4.44 16.84
N ALA A 116 23.92 4.14 17.86
CA ALA A 116 24.81 5.09 18.51
C ALA A 116 26.20 4.47 18.60
N ASN A 117 27.21 5.11 18.00
CA ASN A 117 28.59 4.62 17.99
C ASN A 117 28.72 3.14 17.54
N ARG A 118 27.95 2.73 16.53
CA ARG A 118 27.89 1.35 16.01
C ARG A 118 27.33 0.32 17.00
N VAL A 119 26.61 0.77 18.03
CA VAL A 119 25.81 -0.08 18.92
C VAL A 119 24.33 0.17 18.66
N LEU A 120 23.59 -0.91 18.42
CA LEU A 120 22.15 -0.88 18.25
C LEU A 120 21.44 -0.83 19.60
N TYR A 121 20.39 -0.02 19.72
CA TYR A 121 19.63 0.12 20.95
C TYR A 121 18.20 0.57 20.68
N ARG A 122 17.27 0.28 21.60
CA ARG A 122 15.90 0.83 21.53
C ARG A 122 15.83 2.16 22.28
N SER A 123 15.09 3.10 21.73
CA SER A 123 14.95 4.47 22.27
C SER A 123 13.58 4.70 22.90
N GLY A 124 13.39 5.88 23.52
CA GLY A 124 12.09 6.31 24.03
C GLY A 124 11.70 5.58 25.32
N ALA A 125 10.45 5.13 25.40
CA ALA A 125 9.91 4.49 26.60
C ALA A 125 10.71 3.25 27.02
N GLN A 126 11.23 2.47 26.06
CA GLN A 126 12.07 1.31 26.35
C GLN A 126 13.36 1.72 27.07
N ALA A 127 14.13 2.62 26.47
CA ALA A 127 15.35 3.14 27.08
C ALA A 127 15.07 3.69 28.49
N THR A 128 14.02 4.49 28.65
CA THR A 128 13.65 5.05 29.96
C THR A 128 13.31 3.96 30.99
N ARG A 129 12.63 2.89 30.59
CA ARG A 129 12.29 1.78 31.51
C ARG A 129 13.51 0.98 31.94
N TYR A 130 14.40 0.65 31.02
CA TYR A 130 15.61 -0.11 31.32
C TYR A 130 16.65 0.70 32.09
N ARG A 131 16.83 1.97 31.69
CA ARG A 131 17.99 2.78 32.07
C ARG A 131 17.62 3.97 32.97
N GLY A 132 16.34 4.23 33.22
CA GLY A 132 15.87 5.40 33.97
C GLY A 132 15.92 6.72 33.19
N ALA A 133 16.44 6.73 31.95
CA ALA A 133 16.45 7.87 31.05
C ALA A 133 16.44 7.40 29.59
N ASN A 134 15.98 8.26 28.68
CA ASN A 134 16.01 7.98 27.24
C ASN A 134 17.43 8.10 26.68
N THR A 135 18.27 7.08 26.94
CA THR A 135 19.69 7.04 26.56
C THR A 135 20.09 5.63 26.09
N GLN A 136 21.20 5.53 25.35
CA GLN A 136 21.82 4.27 24.97
C GLN A 136 22.62 3.63 26.12
N CYS A 137 22.93 2.34 26.03
CA CYS A 137 23.91 1.67 26.90
C CYS A 137 25.32 2.26 26.72
N ARG A 138 26.29 1.83 27.53
CA ARG A 138 27.69 2.20 27.35
C ARG A 138 28.19 1.72 25.98
N THR A 139 28.84 2.60 25.24
CA THR A 139 29.20 2.38 23.81
C THR A 139 30.70 2.54 23.55
N GLY A 140 31.55 2.50 24.57
CA GLY A 140 32.99 2.35 24.39
C GLY A 140 33.33 0.99 23.77
N MET A 141 34.54 0.89 23.21
CA MET A 141 35.03 -0.33 22.56
C MET A 141 35.18 -1.50 23.54
N ASP A 142 35.48 -1.19 24.81
CA ASP A 142 35.70 -2.18 25.88
C ASP A 142 34.48 -2.32 26.82
N ASP A 143 33.38 -1.61 26.53
CA ASP A 143 32.17 -1.59 27.38
C ASP A 143 31.25 -2.80 27.13
N GLN A 144 31.83 -3.99 26.90
CA GLN A 144 31.04 -5.21 26.73
C GLN A 144 30.24 -5.49 28.02
N ALA A 145 28.99 -5.93 27.87
CA ALA A 145 28.13 -6.23 29.00
C ALA A 145 28.68 -7.41 29.81
N VAL A 146 28.63 -7.29 31.13
CA VAL A 146 29.01 -8.33 32.07
C VAL A 146 27.77 -8.68 32.89
N MET A 147 27.51 -9.96 33.11
CA MET A 147 26.47 -10.41 34.04
C MET A 147 27.05 -10.62 35.43
N ASP A 148 26.26 -10.33 36.45
CA ASP A 148 26.55 -10.68 37.83
C ASP A 148 26.27 -12.18 38.12
N GLY A 149 26.54 -12.62 39.35
CA GLY A 149 26.32 -14.01 39.78
C GLY A 149 24.85 -14.44 39.78
N ASN A 150 23.90 -13.53 39.58
CA ASN A 150 22.46 -13.79 39.51
C ASN A 150 21.94 -13.76 38.07
N GLY A 151 22.82 -13.60 37.08
CA GLY A 151 22.44 -13.52 35.66
C GLY A 151 21.84 -12.16 35.25
N SER A 152 22.00 -11.11 36.07
CA SER A 152 21.59 -9.75 35.73
C SER A 152 22.75 -8.97 35.12
N TYR A 153 22.49 -8.08 34.16
CA TYR A 153 23.56 -7.23 33.61
C TYR A 153 24.03 -6.19 34.63
N ILE A 154 25.35 -6.09 34.79
CA ILE A 154 25.99 -5.06 35.61
C ILE A 154 25.79 -3.69 34.93
N THR A 155 25.28 -2.74 35.70
CA THR A 155 25.04 -1.37 35.27
C THR A 155 25.91 -0.38 36.04
N GLU A 156 26.21 0.75 35.41
CA GLU A 156 26.89 1.88 36.05
C GLU A 156 25.99 3.11 36.09
N PRO A 157 26.00 3.86 37.21
CA PRO A 157 25.24 5.09 37.32
C PRO A 157 25.81 6.17 36.38
N PHE A 158 24.92 6.90 35.72
CA PHE A 158 25.25 8.02 34.85
C PHE A 158 24.23 9.15 35.01
N THR A 159 24.64 10.40 34.85
CA THR A 159 23.73 11.55 34.99
C THR A 159 23.31 12.09 33.63
N VAL A 160 22.00 12.11 33.35
CA VAL A 160 21.40 12.77 32.19
C VAL A 160 20.62 13.99 32.68
N GLY A 161 21.17 15.18 32.51
CA GLY A 161 20.58 16.40 33.09
C GLY A 161 20.51 16.31 34.62
N ASN A 162 19.30 16.31 35.19
CA ASN A 162 19.06 16.18 36.63
C ASN A 162 18.64 14.76 37.06
N GLN A 163 18.66 13.78 36.15
CA GLN A 163 18.24 12.41 36.42
C GLN A 163 19.45 11.48 36.55
N VAL A 164 19.42 10.59 37.54
CA VAL A 164 20.37 9.48 37.66
C VAL A 164 19.83 8.29 36.88
N ALA A 165 20.53 7.90 35.83
CA ALA A 165 20.27 6.77 34.96
C ALA A 165 21.27 5.64 35.24
N GLN A 166 20.98 4.44 34.73
CA GLN A 166 21.84 3.26 34.79
C GLN A 166 22.14 2.79 33.37
N ARG A 167 23.40 2.52 33.05
CA ARG A 167 23.80 2.04 31.71
C ARG A 167 24.53 0.72 31.83
N GLU A 168 24.01 -0.28 31.15
CA GLU A 168 24.65 -1.57 30.91
C GLU A 168 25.67 -1.47 29.76
N GLY A 169 26.35 -2.57 29.45
CA GLY A 169 27.23 -2.67 28.28
C GLY A 169 26.50 -3.14 27.01
N TRP A 170 27.26 -3.56 26.00
CA TRP A 170 26.72 -4.16 24.77
C TRP A 170 27.12 -5.63 24.63
N VAL A 171 26.37 -6.39 23.84
CA VAL A 171 26.63 -7.79 23.47
C VAL A 171 26.66 -7.94 21.95
N CYS A 172 27.37 -8.95 21.45
CA CYS A 172 27.35 -9.27 20.02
C CYS A 172 26.23 -10.28 19.72
N ILE A 173 25.42 -9.97 18.71
CA ILE A 173 24.31 -10.80 18.26
C ILE A 173 24.47 -11.06 16.77
N THR A 174 24.27 -12.30 16.35
CA THR A 174 24.02 -12.62 14.93
C THR A 174 22.55 -12.31 14.64
N PRO A 175 22.21 -11.25 13.89
CA PRO A 175 20.83 -10.90 13.63
C PRO A 175 20.21 -11.83 12.57
N TYR A 176 18.87 -11.79 12.46
CA TYR A 176 18.12 -12.56 11.46
C TYR A 176 18.29 -12.05 10.01
N TYR A 177 18.84 -10.84 9.84
CA TYR A 177 19.08 -10.19 8.56
C TYR A 177 20.58 -10.19 8.22
N GLU A 178 20.91 -10.01 6.94
CA GLU A 178 22.31 -9.95 6.52
C GLU A 178 23.02 -8.71 7.07
N VAL A 179 24.22 -8.91 7.61
CA VAL A 179 25.12 -7.83 8.03
C VAL A 179 26.19 -7.67 6.98
N SER A 180 26.15 -6.57 6.24
CA SER A 180 27.07 -6.35 5.12
C SER A 180 28.54 -6.33 5.59
N SER A 181 29.40 -7.08 4.91
CA SER A 181 30.82 -7.27 5.27
C SER A 181 31.64 -5.96 5.25
N ASN A 182 31.19 -4.97 4.49
CA ASN A 182 31.75 -3.61 4.43
C ASN A 182 31.49 -2.77 5.70
N THR A 183 30.61 -3.18 6.61
CA THR A 183 30.51 -2.60 7.97
C THR A 183 31.51 -3.20 8.96
N ASN A 184 32.15 -4.33 8.59
CA ASN A 184 32.95 -5.18 9.48
C ASN A 184 34.43 -5.33 9.08
N THR A 185 34.92 -4.60 8.08
CA THR A 185 36.25 -4.82 7.47
C THR A 185 37.33 -3.79 7.81
N ALA A 186 37.05 -2.81 8.69
CA ALA A 186 38.06 -1.85 9.13
C ALA A 186 38.53 -2.17 10.57
N SER A 187 39.84 -2.11 10.80
CA SER A 187 40.48 -2.13 12.12
C SER A 187 39.72 -1.23 13.11
N GLY A 188 39.17 -1.81 14.18
CA GLY A 188 38.21 -1.15 15.08
C GLY A 188 36.82 -1.80 15.11
N ASN A 189 36.71 -3.08 14.77
CA ASN A 189 35.45 -3.80 14.77
C ASN A 189 35.12 -4.38 16.14
N ARG A 190 33.92 -4.06 16.64
CA ARG A 190 33.46 -4.38 17.99
C ARG A 190 33.00 -5.83 18.15
N CYS A 191 32.43 -6.38 17.08
CA CYS A 191 31.92 -7.74 17.02
C CYS A 191 32.58 -8.53 15.89
N PRO A 192 32.59 -9.87 15.99
CA PRO A 192 32.95 -10.76 14.88
C PRO A 192 32.16 -10.45 13.59
N VAL A 193 32.73 -10.85 12.44
CA VAL A 193 32.05 -10.73 11.14
C VAL A 193 30.70 -11.47 11.19
N GLY A 194 29.65 -10.81 10.68
CA GLY A 194 28.29 -11.34 10.70
C GLY A 194 27.51 -11.06 11.98
N GLN A 195 28.11 -10.36 12.94
CA GLN A 195 27.45 -9.94 14.18
C GLN A 195 27.34 -8.42 14.28
N VAL A 196 26.36 -7.97 15.06
CA VAL A 196 26.16 -6.57 15.42
C VAL A 196 26.23 -6.40 16.93
N ALA A 197 26.76 -5.26 17.38
CA ALA A 197 26.71 -4.90 18.79
C ALA A 197 25.35 -4.32 19.14
N VAL A 198 24.74 -4.82 20.20
CA VAL A 198 23.42 -4.41 20.68
C VAL A 198 23.49 -4.17 22.18
N CYS A 199 22.82 -3.14 22.67
CA CYS A 199 22.72 -2.92 24.11
C CYS A 199 22.09 -4.14 24.81
N ALA A 200 22.66 -4.55 25.94
CA ALA A 200 22.39 -5.86 26.52
C ALA A 200 20.93 -6.04 26.95
N PHE A 201 20.29 -4.99 27.48
CA PHE A 201 18.85 -5.03 27.82
C PHE A 201 17.94 -5.08 26.58
N ASP A 202 18.40 -4.55 25.46
CA ASP A 202 17.66 -4.62 24.19
C ASP A 202 17.84 -5.98 23.51
N ALA A 203 18.97 -6.65 23.73
CA ALA A 203 19.30 -7.95 23.17
C ALA A 203 18.69 -9.16 23.90
N GLN A 204 17.83 -8.94 24.91
CA GLN A 204 17.21 -10.04 25.66
C GLN A 204 16.37 -10.94 24.74
N ASP A 205 16.49 -12.26 24.93
CA ASP A 205 15.97 -13.28 24.02
C ASP A 205 14.75 -14.06 24.56
N ARG A 206 14.22 -13.66 25.72
CA ARG A 206 13.10 -14.34 26.38
C ARG A 206 11.84 -14.32 25.51
N ALA A 207 11.18 -15.47 25.42
CA ALA A 207 9.85 -15.57 24.83
C ALA A 207 8.75 -15.18 25.83
N VAL A 208 8.96 -15.50 27.11
CA VAL A 208 8.05 -15.16 28.22
C VAL A 208 8.90 -14.62 29.37
N SER A 209 8.48 -13.51 29.96
CA SER A 209 9.16 -12.93 31.14
C SER A 209 8.84 -13.70 32.42
N SER A 210 9.57 -13.40 33.49
CA SER A 210 9.30 -13.93 34.84
C SER A 210 7.91 -13.57 35.38
N SER A 211 7.31 -12.49 34.86
CA SER A 211 5.95 -12.07 35.20
C SER A 211 4.85 -12.82 34.43
N GLY A 212 5.24 -13.69 33.48
CA GLY A 212 4.33 -14.39 32.58
C GLY A 212 3.94 -13.60 31.34
N THR A 213 4.58 -12.45 31.08
CA THR A 213 4.30 -11.63 29.90
C THR A 213 4.88 -12.27 28.64
N ASP A 214 4.08 -12.42 27.60
CA ASP A 214 4.54 -12.84 26.27
C ASP A 214 5.33 -11.72 25.59
N CYS A 215 6.64 -11.93 25.45
CA CYS A 215 7.58 -10.98 24.83
C CYS A 215 7.49 -10.96 23.30
N THR A 216 6.74 -11.89 22.71
CA THR A 216 6.54 -12.01 21.26
C THR A 216 5.29 -11.27 20.76
N ALA A 217 4.52 -10.70 21.69
CA ALA A 217 3.33 -9.90 21.40
C ALA A 217 3.48 -8.46 21.94
N ASN A 218 2.53 -7.60 21.56
CA ASN A 218 2.48 -6.21 22.01
C ASN A 218 2.50 -6.03 23.54
N GLY A 219 2.05 -7.04 24.31
CA GLY A 219 2.10 -7.03 25.78
C GLY A 219 3.53 -6.89 26.33
N GLY A 220 4.50 -7.51 25.64
CA GLY A 220 5.92 -7.49 26.03
C GLY A 220 6.56 -6.10 26.05
N GLN A 221 5.96 -5.11 25.39
CA GLN A 221 6.51 -3.75 25.36
C GLN A 221 6.66 -3.14 26.75
N ASN A 222 5.81 -3.50 27.71
CA ASN A 222 5.85 -2.87 29.02
C ASN A 222 6.71 -3.63 30.04
N ASP A 223 7.27 -4.77 29.64
CA ASP A 223 8.03 -5.65 30.54
C ASP A 223 9.55 -5.48 30.34
N PRO A 224 10.31 -5.13 31.40
CA PRO A 224 11.76 -4.94 31.35
C PRO A 224 12.56 -6.25 31.19
N GLU A 225 11.93 -7.40 31.02
CA GLU A 225 12.60 -8.64 30.61
C GLU A 225 12.41 -8.95 29.13
N CYS A 226 11.57 -8.19 28.42
CA CYS A 226 11.27 -8.41 27.00
C CYS A 226 12.18 -7.57 26.08
N GLY A 227 13.17 -8.24 25.47
CA GLY A 227 14.07 -7.64 24.49
C GLY A 227 13.58 -7.75 23.06
N CYS A 228 14.55 -7.76 22.13
CA CYS A 228 14.34 -7.98 20.71
C CYS A 228 14.23 -9.47 20.32
N GLY A 229 14.21 -10.35 21.32
CA GLY A 229 14.16 -11.80 21.20
C GLY A 229 15.38 -12.40 20.51
N PRO A 230 15.38 -13.73 20.26
CA PRO A 230 16.54 -14.41 19.72
C PRO A 230 16.84 -13.90 18.31
N ASN A 231 18.12 -13.66 18.04
CA ASN A 231 18.63 -13.10 16.78
C ASN A 231 17.96 -11.77 16.36
N LEU A 232 17.45 -11.00 17.32
CA LEU A 232 16.73 -9.74 17.12
C LEU A 232 15.41 -9.84 16.34
N ARG A 233 14.80 -11.03 16.23
CA ARG A 233 13.66 -11.26 15.33
C ARG A 233 12.41 -10.40 15.60
N GLN A 234 12.25 -9.82 16.79
CA GLN A 234 11.14 -8.91 17.11
C GLN A 234 11.47 -7.44 16.83
N CYS A 235 12.73 -7.11 16.59
CA CYS A 235 13.18 -5.75 16.35
C CYS A 235 13.70 -5.57 14.93
N GLY A 236 13.78 -4.32 14.48
CA GLY A 236 14.25 -4.01 13.14
C GLY A 236 15.01 -2.71 13.06
N THR A 237 15.55 -2.44 11.88
CA THR A 237 16.10 -1.14 11.52
C THR A 237 15.21 -0.49 10.45
N GLY A 238 15.49 0.76 10.09
CA GLY A 238 14.84 1.38 8.93
C GLY A 238 15.03 0.55 7.66
N THR A 239 16.22 -0.03 7.46
CA THR A 239 16.53 -0.87 6.30
C THR A 239 15.69 -2.13 6.24
N THR A 240 15.56 -2.88 7.36
CA THR A 240 14.74 -4.11 7.33
C THR A 240 13.26 -3.81 7.16
N ARG A 241 12.78 -2.67 7.69
CA ARG A 241 11.43 -2.17 7.42
C ARG A 241 11.21 -1.88 5.94
N ASP A 242 12.13 -1.15 5.31
CA ASP A 242 11.98 -0.74 3.91
C ASP A 242 11.97 -1.96 2.97
N ILE A 243 12.80 -2.97 3.25
CA ILE A 243 12.78 -4.26 2.53
C ILE A 243 11.40 -4.95 2.62
N ILE A 244 10.75 -4.95 3.79
CA ILE A 244 9.41 -5.55 3.95
C ILE A 244 8.36 -4.73 3.19
N LEU A 245 8.43 -3.41 3.26
CA LEU A 245 7.49 -2.52 2.56
C LEU A 245 7.58 -2.70 1.03
N ASP A 246 8.80 -2.79 0.51
CA ASP A 246 9.05 -3.09 -0.91
C ASP A 246 8.52 -4.47 -1.29
N ALA A 247 8.70 -5.48 -0.42
CA ALA A 247 8.16 -6.81 -0.65
C ALA A 247 6.62 -6.82 -0.73
N PHE A 248 5.91 -6.08 0.15
CA PHE A 248 4.45 -5.96 0.02
C PHE A 248 4.02 -5.31 -1.29
N GLY A 249 4.75 -4.29 -1.75
CA GLY A 249 4.50 -3.70 -3.07
C GLY A 249 4.71 -4.72 -4.20
N LYS A 250 5.78 -5.53 -4.09
CA LYS A 250 6.14 -6.54 -5.08
C LYS A 250 5.16 -7.72 -5.15
N ASP A 251 4.52 -8.12 -4.04
CA ASP A 251 3.40 -9.09 -4.05
C ASP A 251 2.31 -8.64 -5.05
N VAL A 252 1.89 -7.37 -4.96
CA VAL A 252 0.89 -6.81 -5.88
C VAL A 252 1.36 -6.85 -7.34
N ASP A 253 2.63 -6.51 -7.60
CA ASP A 253 3.19 -6.61 -8.96
C ASP A 253 3.15 -8.05 -9.48
N LEU A 254 3.48 -9.03 -8.64
CA LEU A 254 3.48 -10.44 -9.02
C LEU A 254 2.07 -10.97 -9.31
N ARG A 255 1.05 -10.51 -8.59
CA ARG A 255 -0.36 -10.82 -8.90
C ARG A 255 -0.76 -10.29 -10.27
N VAL A 256 -0.44 -9.03 -10.58
CA VAL A 256 -0.72 -8.44 -11.90
C VAL A 256 0.05 -9.18 -12.99
N ARG A 257 1.35 -9.43 -12.77
CA ARG A 257 2.22 -10.15 -13.71
C ARG A 257 1.71 -11.56 -13.99
N ASN A 258 1.31 -12.29 -12.95
CA ASN A 258 0.76 -13.64 -13.10
C ASN A 258 -0.55 -13.63 -13.87
N MET A 259 -1.44 -12.66 -13.61
CA MET A 259 -2.69 -12.52 -14.36
C MET A 259 -2.44 -12.39 -15.87
N VAL A 260 -1.46 -11.58 -16.27
CA VAL A 260 -1.07 -11.41 -17.67
C VAL A 260 -0.44 -12.68 -18.23
N LEU A 261 0.61 -13.20 -17.60
CA LEU A 261 1.39 -14.33 -18.16
C LEU A 261 0.59 -15.63 -18.24
N GLN A 262 -0.35 -15.82 -17.32
CA GLN A 262 -1.20 -17.02 -17.30
C GLN A 262 -2.52 -16.81 -18.06
N ASN A 263 -2.70 -15.69 -18.77
CA ASN A 263 -3.92 -15.35 -19.50
C ASN A 263 -5.19 -15.43 -18.63
N ARG A 264 -5.06 -15.11 -17.34
CA ARG A 264 -6.19 -15.14 -16.38
C ARG A 264 -7.12 -13.96 -16.62
N SER A 265 -8.34 -14.09 -16.13
CA SER A 265 -9.29 -12.99 -16.16
C SER A 265 -8.80 -11.83 -15.30
N TYR A 266 -8.96 -10.60 -15.79
CA TYR A 266 -8.69 -9.40 -15.01
C TYR A 266 -9.48 -9.35 -13.69
N ALA A 267 -10.67 -9.98 -13.67
CA ALA A 267 -11.48 -10.08 -12.47
C ALA A 267 -10.77 -10.83 -11.32
N GLU A 268 -9.89 -11.78 -11.62
CA GLU A 268 -9.11 -12.51 -10.60
C GLU A 268 -8.17 -11.58 -9.80
N LEU A 269 -7.80 -10.42 -10.35
CA LEU A 269 -6.99 -9.44 -9.63
C LEU A 269 -7.71 -8.91 -8.37
N PHE A 270 -9.05 -8.91 -8.38
CA PHE A 270 -9.88 -8.42 -7.27
C PHE A 270 -10.64 -9.53 -6.55
N THR A 271 -10.72 -10.73 -7.12
CA THR A 271 -11.50 -11.85 -6.55
C THR A 271 -10.64 -13.03 -6.15
N GLY A 272 -9.37 -13.09 -6.58
CA GLY A 272 -8.46 -14.16 -6.25
C GLY A 272 -8.02 -14.18 -4.78
N ASN A 273 -7.51 -15.32 -4.33
CA ASN A 273 -6.99 -15.51 -2.97
C ASN A 273 -5.49 -15.89 -2.96
N ILE A 274 -4.78 -15.77 -4.08
CA ILE A 274 -3.36 -16.09 -4.14
C ILE A 274 -2.53 -14.85 -3.79
N ALA A 275 -1.67 -14.97 -2.78
CA ALA A 275 -0.59 -14.05 -2.48
C ALA A 275 0.76 -14.62 -2.91
N TYR A 276 1.74 -13.74 -3.10
CA TYR A 276 3.14 -14.11 -3.25
C TYR A 276 3.89 -13.65 -2.00
N VAL A 277 4.57 -14.59 -1.36
CA VAL A 277 5.36 -14.33 -0.15
C VAL A 277 6.83 -14.65 -0.41
N ASN A 278 7.70 -13.87 0.23
CA ASN A 278 9.14 -14.10 0.26
C ASN A 278 9.64 -14.08 1.72
N GLY A 279 10.94 -14.23 1.93
CA GLY A 279 11.58 -14.20 3.24
C GLY A 279 11.13 -13.03 4.14
N PRO A 280 11.23 -11.77 3.68
CA PRO A 280 10.76 -10.59 4.41
C PRO A 280 9.29 -10.63 4.82
N ILE A 281 8.37 -11.03 3.92
CA ILE A 281 6.93 -11.10 4.24
C ILE A 281 6.66 -12.21 5.28
N VAL A 282 7.30 -13.37 5.13
CA VAL A 282 7.21 -14.47 6.09
C VAL A 282 7.68 -14.02 7.48
N HIS A 283 8.83 -13.35 7.54
CA HIS A 283 9.36 -12.81 8.79
C HIS A 283 8.39 -11.81 9.43
N TYR A 284 7.81 -10.91 8.63
CA TYR A 284 6.85 -9.94 9.14
C TYR A 284 5.65 -10.61 9.81
N TRP A 285 5.02 -11.59 9.15
CA TRP A 285 3.85 -12.27 9.72
C TRP A 285 4.21 -13.10 10.95
N ARG A 286 5.38 -13.75 10.96
CA ARG A 286 5.86 -14.54 12.10
C ARG A 286 6.18 -13.71 13.34
N TYR A 287 6.81 -12.55 13.16
CA TYR A 287 7.45 -11.87 14.29
C TYR A 287 7.01 -10.41 14.48
N TRP A 288 6.69 -9.69 13.40
CA TRP A 288 6.44 -8.24 13.49
C TRP A 288 4.96 -7.90 13.61
N ALA A 289 4.08 -8.65 12.94
CA ALA A 289 2.65 -8.37 12.90
C ALA A 289 2.02 -8.31 14.31
N GLN A 290 2.58 -9.04 15.28
CA GLN A 290 2.10 -9.11 16.67
C GLN A 290 2.72 -8.05 17.60
N VAL A 291 3.79 -7.38 17.18
CA VAL A 291 4.54 -6.37 17.95
C VAL A 291 4.46 -4.95 17.35
N SER A 292 3.88 -4.80 16.14
CA SER A 292 3.64 -3.50 15.53
C SER A 292 2.63 -2.68 16.33
N THR A 293 3.09 -1.59 16.97
CA THR A 293 2.19 -0.60 17.56
C THR A 293 1.61 0.30 16.49
N GLY A 294 0.29 0.51 16.51
CA GLY A 294 -0.38 1.44 15.60
C GLY A 294 -0.79 0.82 14.26
N LEU A 295 -0.46 -0.47 14.02
CA LEU A 295 -1.08 -1.27 12.98
C LEU A 295 -1.99 -2.32 13.58
N ARG A 296 -3.21 -2.42 13.05
CA ARG A 296 -4.19 -3.41 13.45
C ARG A 296 -4.04 -4.69 12.62
N ASN A 297 -3.02 -5.49 12.94
CA ASN A 297 -2.73 -6.74 12.22
C ASN A 297 -3.27 -8.00 12.90
N THR A 298 -3.77 -7.85 14.13
CA THR A 298 -4.40 -8.93 14.91
C THR A 298 -5.91 -8.75 14.93
N PRO A 299 -6.72 -9.81 14.72
CA PRO A 299 -6.31 -11.18 14.35
C PRO A 299 -5.57 -11.24 13.01
N LEU A 300 -4.66 -12.21 12.87
CA LEU A 300 -3.80 -12.33 11.69
C LEU A 300 -4.64 -12.71 10.46
N PRO A 301 -4.39 -12.09 9.29
CA PRO A 301 -5.12 -12.41 8.07
C PRO A 301 -4.61 -13.69 7.39
N VAL A 302 -3.45 -14.20 7.82
CA VAL A 302 -2.80 -15.39 7.26
C VAL A 302 -2.73 -16.49 8.29
N SER A 303 -2.81 -17.74 7.84
CA SER A 303 -2.50 -18.89 8.67
C SER A 303 -0.98 -19.05 8.80
N MET A 304 -0.49 -19.07 10.04
CA MET A 304 0.93 -19.23 10.34
C MET A 304 1.50 -20.57 9.87
N ASP A 305 0.65 -21.60 9.81
CA ASP A 305 1.02 -22.96 9.38
C ASP A 305 1.18 -23.07 7.87
N LEU A 306 0.60 -22.15 7.10
CA LEU A 306 0.70 -22.11 5.64
C LEU A 306 1.89 -21.26 5.15
N LEU A 307 2.54 -20.51 6.05
CA LEU A 307 3.71 -19.72 5.67
C LEU A 307 4.89 -20.65 5.38
N PRO A 308 5.56 -20.51 4.23
CA PRO A 308 6.75 -21.30 3.92
C PRO A 308 7.89 -21.00 4.92
N ASP A 309 8.84 -21.93 5.00
CA ASP A 309 10.08 -21.73 5.76
C ASP A 309 11.11 -21.03 4.86
N LEU A 310 11.17 -19.70 4.98
CA LEU A 310 12.08 -18.82 4.22
C LEU A 310 12.87 -17.96 5.20
N ALA A 311 14.18 -17.83 4.97
CA ALA A 311 15.01 -16.90 5.70
C ALA A 311 14.69 -15.46 5.27
N PHE A 312 14.89 -14.47 6.14
CA PHE A 312 14.64 -13.06 5.79
C PHE A 312 15.47 -12.61 4.57
N THR A 313 16.64 -13.21 4.34
CA THR A 313 17.53 -12.92 3.22
C THR A 313 17.04 -13.47 1.88
N ASP A 314 16.01 -14.32 1.87
CA ASP A 314 15.40 -14.87 0.65
C ASP A 314 14.49 -13.83 -0.02
N VAL A 315 15.06 -12.66 -0.33
CA VAL A 315 14.33 -11.47 -0.84
C VAL A 315 13.78 -11.68 -2.25
N ASP A 316 14.47 -12.49 -3.06
CA ASP A 316 14.11 -12.78 -4.45
C ASP A 316 13.44 -14.16 -4.64
N VAL A 317 13.22 -14.91 -3.55
CA VAL A 317 12.52 -16.20 -3.59
C VAL A 317 11.04 -15.98 -3.29
N TRP A 318 10.22 -16.04 -4.34
CA TRP A 318 8.79 -15.80 -4.25
C TRP A 318 8.00 -17.11 -4.35
N VAL A 319 7.16 -17.37 -3.35
CA VAL A 319 6.32 -18.56 -3.25
C VAL A 319 4.85 -18.14 -3.28
N PRO A 320 4.02 -18.70 -4.19
CA PRO A 320 2.58 -18.48 -4.14
C PRO A 320 1.99 -19.18 -2.92
N MET A 321 1.08 -18.48 -2.23
CA MET A 321 0.38 -18.97 -1.05
C MET A 321 -1.12 -18.72 -1.23
N GLU A 322 -1.91 -19.75 -1.00
CA GLU A 322 -3.37 -19.62 -1.00
C GLU A 322 -3.84 -19.03 0.34
N LEU A 323 -4.64 -17.98 0.25
CA LEU A 323 -5.30 -17.32 1.36
C LEU A 323 -6.73 -17.83 1.51
N ASN A 324 -7.33 -17.59 2.68
CA ASN A 324 -8.74 -17.92 2.89
C ASN A 324 -9.67 -17.14 1.94
N SER A 325 -10.94 -17.55 1.89
CA SER A 325 -11.95 -16.99 0.99
C SER A 325 -12.29 -15.52 1.25
N ALA A 326 -11.94 -14.98 2.43
CA ALA A 326 -12.22 -13.58 2.77
C ALA A 326 -11.35 -12.58 2.02
N HIS A 327 -10.21 -13.03 1.45
CA HIS A 327 -9.37 -12.17 0.64
C HIS A 327 -9.97 -11.89 -0.74
N ALA A 328 -9.67 -10.70 -1.26
CA ALA A 328 -10.17 -10.17 -2.53
C ALA A 328 -8.99 -9.60 -3.35
N GLY A 329 -8.06 -10.48 -3.68
CA GLY A 329 -6.89 -10.20 -4.51
C GLY A 329 -6.08 -9.01 -3.99
N VAL A 330 -5.87 -8.01 -4.86
CA VAL A 330 -5.10 -6.81 -4.51
C VAL A 330 -5.81 -5.93 -3.48
N LEU A 331 -7.15 -5.97 -3.38
CA LEU A 331 -7.94 -5.09 -2.49
C LEU A 331 -7.80 -5.45 -1.01
N THR A 332 -7.28 -6.64 -0.70
CA THR A 332 -6.93 -7.07 0.66
C THR A 332 -5.44 -7.41 0.79
N SER A 333 -4.62 -6.97 -0.16
CA SER A 333 -3.17 -7.03 -0.02
C SER A 333 -2.69 -6.06 1.06
N PRO A 334 -1.61 -6.36 1.81
CA PRO A 334 -1.04 -5.42 2.77
C PRO A 334 -0.69 -4.07 2.15
N ALA A 335 -0.22 -4.05 0.89
CA ALA A 335 0.09 -2.80 0.20
C ALA A 335 -1.14 -1.90 0.03
N PHE A 336 -2.27 -2.45 -0.44
CA PHE A 336 -3.50 -1.67 -0.61
C PHE A 336 -4.07 -1.22 0.75
N LEU A 337 -4.16 -2.13 1.72
CA LEU A 337 -4.75 -1.84 3.04
C LEU A 337 -3.94 -0.83 3.86
N LEU A 338 -2.61 -0.83 3.73
CA LEU A 338 -1.73 0.12 4.42
C LEU A 338 -1.57 1.44 3.67
N ARG A 339 -1.73 1.46 2.34
CA ARG A 339 -1.75 2.70 1.55
C ARG A 339 -3.02 3.49 1.82
N PHE A 340 -4.15 2.80 1.87
CA PHE A 340 -5.48 3.36 2.11
C PHE A 340 -5.96 2.89 3.49
N GLN A 341 -5.53 3.62 4.52
CA GLN A 341 -5.70 3.21 5.91
C GLN A 341 -7.13 3.34 6.45
N THR A 342 -8.05 3.92 5.69
CA THR A 342 -9.46 4.04 6.06
C THR A 342 -10.35 3.33 5.04
N ASP A 343 -11.46 2.74 5.47
CA ASP A 343 -12.44 2.10 4.59
C ASP A 343 -12.97 3.06 3.51
N ARG A 344 -13.24 4.31 3.89
CA ARG A 344 -13.60 5.38 2.95
C ARG A 344 -12.49 5.67 1.95
N GLY A 345 -11.22 5.66 2.38
CA GLY A 345 -10.07 5.82 1.49
C GLY A 345 -9.92 4.67 0.50
N ARG A 346 -10.18 3.44 0.94
CA ARG A 346 -10.17 2.22 0.11
C ARG A 346 -11.27 2.27 -0.95
N ALA A 347 -12.49 2.58 -0.54
CA ALA A 347 -13.63 2.76 -1.45
C ALA A 347 -13.40 3.92 -2.43
N SER A 348 -12.93 5.07 -1.95
CA SER A 348 -12.62 6.23 -2.79
C SER A 348 -11.59 5.92 -3.87
N GLN A 349 -10.50 5.22 -3.51
CA GLN A 349 -9.52 4.78 -4.50
C GLN A 349 -10.15 3.84 -5.53
N PHE A 350 -10.94 2.85 -5.06
CA PHE A 350 -11.55 1.88 -5.95
C PHE A 350 -12.48 2.55 -6.97
N TYR A 351 -13.36 3.43 -6.49
CA TYR A 351 -14.29 4.19 -7.31
C TYR A 351 -13.55 5.10 -8.30
N THR A 352 -12.51 5.80 -7.85
CA THR A 352 -11.76 6.73 -8.69
C THR A 352 -10.99 6.00 -9.79
N LYS A 353 -10.29 4.91 -9.46
CA LYS A 353 -9.34 4.26 -10.37
C LYS A 353 -9.89 3.09 -11.15
N PHE A 354 -10.90 2.40 -10.62
CA PHE A 354 -11.46 1.20 -11.26
C PHE A 354 -12.90 1.39 -11.72
N LEU A 355 -13.63 2.39 -11.22
CA LEU A 355 -14.97 2.72 -11.71
C LEU A 355 -15.04 4.08 -12.43
N CYS A 356 -13.96 4.86 -12.44
CA CYS A 356 -13.88 6.19 -13.05
C CYS A 356 -14.97 7.14 -12.51
N GLN A 357 -15.31 6.99 -11.23
CA GLN A 357 -16.38 7.72 -10.54
C GLN A 357 -15.83 8.36 -9.25
N PRO A 358 -15.01 9.42 -9.35
CA PRO A 358 -14.52 10.10 -8.16
C PRO A 358 -15.68 10.69 -7.34
N PHE A 359 -15.51 10.74 -6.02
CA PHE A 359 -16.47 11.38 -5.13
C PHE A 359 -16.25 12.90 -5.13
N GLU A 360 -17.08 13.63 -5.86
CA GLU A 360 -17.03 15.10 -5.93
C GLU A 360 -18.33 15.70 -5.37
N PRO A 361 -18.26 16.66 -4.43
CA PRO A 361 -19.44 17.35 -3.96
C PRO A 361 -19.97 18.29 -5.06
N PRO A 362 -21.30 18.50 -5.13
CA PRO A 362 -21.86 19.52 -6.01
C PRO A 362 -21.28 20.91 -5.72
N SER A 363 -21.17 21.75 -6.75
CA SER A 363 -20.73 23.13 -6.57
C SER A 363 -21.63 23.87 -5.57
N GLY A 364 -21.02 24.49 -4.56
CA GLY A 364 -21.74 25.20 -3.48
C GLY A 364 -22.36 24.31 -2.41
N ALA A 365 -22.11 22.99 -2.41
CA ALA A 365 -22.62 22.08 -1.36
C ALA A 365 -22.01 22.32 0.02
N LEU A 366 -20.86 22.99 0.10
CA LEU A 366 -20.18 23.36 1.34
C LEU A 366 -19.74 24.84 1.30
N PRO A 367 -19.78 25.56 2.44
CA PRO A 367 -20.21 25.12 3.77
C PRO A 367 -21.74 25.03 3.92
N VAL A 368 -22.19 24.20 4.86
CA VAL A 368 -23.62 24.09 5.23
C VAL A 368 -24.03 25.31 6.06
N ALA A 369 -25.14 25.96 5.69
CA ALA A 369 -25.60 27.20 6.33
C ALA A 369 -26.24 27.01 7.73
N ASP A 370 -26.73 25.79 8.03
CA ASP A 370 -27.46 25.48 9.26
C ASP A 370 -26.57 24.73 10.27
N GLU A 371 -26.50 25.24 11.51
CA GLU A 371 -25.68 24.67 12.60
C GLU A 371 -26.24 23.32 13.08
N GLU A 372 -27.57 23.14 13.11
CA GLU A 372 -28.19 21.88 13.52
C GLU A 372 -27.82 20.77 12.52
N ALA A 373 -27.92 21.07 11.23
CA ALA A 373 -27.46 20.18 10.15
C ALA A 373 -25.95 19.86 10.16
N GLN A 374 -25.10 20.62 10.88
CA GLN A 374 -23.68 20.28 11.03
C GLN A 374 -23.43 19.22 12.12
N THR A 375 -24.38 19.04 13.06
CA THR A 375 -24.24 18.13 14.20
C THR A 375 -24.72 16.70 13.93
N GLU A 376 -25.51 16.48 12.86
CA GLU A 376 -26.02 15.16 12.43
C GLU A 376 -24.90 14.10 12.31
N PRO A 377 -24.78 13.11 13.22
CA PRO A 377 -23.66 12.17 13.22
C PRO A 377 -23.59 11.26 11.98
N ASP A 378 -24.72 10.95 11.34
CA ASP A 378 -24.74 10.16 10.10
C ASP A 378 -24.46 11.04 8.88
N LEU A 379 -23.28 10.87 8.29
CA LEU A 379 -22.87 11.63 7.11
C LEU A 379 -23.74 11.38 5.88
N GLN A 380 -24.50 10.28 5.85
CA GLN A 380 -25.47 9.98 4.79
C GLN A 380 -26.71 10.87 4.89
N LEU A 381 -26.99 11.44 6.06
CA LEU A 381 -28.11 12.36 6.30
C LEU A 381 -27.63 13.81 6.39
N ARG A 382 -26.39 14.02 6.85
CA ARG A 382 -25.79 15.36 7.04
C ARG A 382 -25.81 16.18 5.76
N ALA A 383 -26.33 17.40 5.85
CA ALA A 383 -26.36 18.34 4.74
C ALA A 383 -24.94 18.61 4.21
N GLY A 384 -24.80 18.82 2.89
CA GLY A 384 -23.50 18.96 2.21
C GLY A 384 -22.70 17.66 2.08
N CYS A 385 -22.75 16.74 3.06
CA CYS A 385 -22.03 15.46 3.04
C CYS A 385 -22.80 14.34 2.32
N LYS A 386 -24.13 14.29 2.49
CA LYS A 386 -24.98 13.21 1.98
C LYS A 386 -24.83 12.88 0.49
N TYR A 387 -24.48 13.87 -0.33
CA TYR A 387 -24.31 13.71 -1.78
C TYR A 387 -23.23 12.68 -2.13
N CYS A 388 -22.16 12.64 -1.35
CA CYS A 388 -21.09 11.65 -1.53
C CYS A 388 -21.28 10.45 -0.59
N HIS A 389 -21.66 10.72 0.66
CA HIS A 389 -21.69 9.71 1.71
C HIS A 389 -22.79 8.66 1.55
N ALA A 390 -23.92 8.98 0.90
CA ALA A 390 -24.96 7.99 0.58
C ALA A 390 -24.46 6.83 -0.31
N VAL A 391 -23.40 7.06 -1.08
CA VAL A 391 -22.73 6.01 -1.88
C VAL A 391 -21.46 5.53 -1.17
N LEU A 392 -20.69 6.44 -0.56
CA LEU A 392 -19.41 6.12 0.03
C LEU A 392 -19.51 5.23 1.28
N GLU A 393 -20.48 5.43 2.19
CA GLU A 393 -20.59 4.58 3.39
C GLU A 393 -20.91 3.12 3.04
N PRO A 394 -21.93 2.82 2.21
CA PRO A 394 -22.17 1.44 1.78
C PRO A 394 -21.00 0.83 1.02
N SER A 395 -20.26 1.65 0.25
CA SER A 395 -19.09 1.19 -0.50
C SER A 395 -17.91 0.86 0.42
N ALA A 396 -17.66 1.71 1.42
CA ALA A 396 -16.64 1.54 2.44
C ALA A 396 -16.90 0.30 3.30
N ALA A 397 -18.18 -0.01 3.56
CA ALA A 397 -18.58 -1.19 4.32
C ALA A 397 -18.01 -2.51 3.77
N HIS A 398 -17.65 -2.58 2.48
CA HIS A 398 -16.94 -3.73 1.92
C HIS A 398 -15.60 -4.05 2.58
N TRP A 399 -14.98 -3.12 3.30
CA TRP A 399 -13.79 -3.39 4.10
C TRP A 399 -14.09 -3.51 5.59
N GLY A 400 -15.35 -3.61 6.01
CA GLY A 400 -15.75 -3.62 7.42
C GLY A 400 -15.14 -4.75 8.27
N ARG A 401 -14.72 -5.84 7.63
CA ARG A 401 -13.97 -6.97 8.25
C ARG A 401 -12.45 -6.78 8.24
N TRP A 402 -11.96 -5.66 7.73
CA TRP A 402 -10.56 -5.28 7.61
C TRP A 402 -10.32 -3.98 8.38
N PRO A 403 -9.59 -4.00 9.50
CA PRO A 403 -9.48 -2.83 10.35
C PRO A 403 -8.80 -1.65 9.64
N ASN A 404 -9.22 -0.46 10.01
CA ASN A 404 -8.51 0.77 9.65
C ASN A 404 -7.08 0.73 10.21
N ALA A 405 -6.13 1.28 9.44
CA ALA A 405 -4.70 1.30 9.75
C ALA A 405 -4.15 -0.09 10.14
N GLY A 406 -4.23 -1.07 9.24
CA GLY A 406 -3.72 -2.41 9.46
C GLY A 406 -4.08 -3.35 8.32
N ALA A 407 -3.63 -4.60 8.44
CA ALA A 407 -3.94 -5.67 7.50
C ALA A 407 -4.53 -6.91 8.19
N GLY A 408 -5.01 -6.80 9.43
CA GLY A 408 -5.69 -7.90 10.14
C GLY A 408 -7.00 -8.29 9.49
N TYR A 409 -7.56 -9.43 9.89
CA TYR A 409 -8.88 -9.87 9.44
C TYR A 409 -9.77 -10.18 10.64
N ILE A 410 -10.99 -9.64 10.63
CA ILE A 410 -11.98 -9.75 11.72
C ILE A 410 -12.97 -10.84 11.31
N ASN A 411 -12.66 -12.11 11.59
CA ASN A 411 -13.51 -13.24 11.21
C ASN A 411 -14.90 -13.15 11.89
N PRO A 412 -16.03 -13.26 11.15
CA PRO A 412 -17.38 -13.25 11.73
C PRO A 412 -17.62 -14.31 12.82
N ASP A 413 -16.93 -15.44 12.81
CA ASP A 413 -17.11 -16.49 13.83
C ASP A 413 -16.60 -16.06 15.21
N GLU A 414 -15.48 -15.33 15.25
CA GLU A 414 -14.86 -14.84 16.48
C GLU A 414 -15.33 -13.42 16.85
N PHE A 415 -15.73 -12.66 15.83
CA PHE A 415 -16.16 -11.27 15.96
C PHE A 415 -17.54 -11.12 15.28
N PRO A 416 -18.62 -11.59 15.91
CA PRO A 416 -19.97 -11.49 15.34
C PRO A 416 -20.37 -10.02 15.12
N ALA A 417 -21.34 -9.79 14.24
CA ALA A 417 -21.85 -8.44 13.96
C ALA A 417 -22.36 -7.72 15.24
N PHE A 418 -22.91 -8.47 16.19
CA PHE A 418 -23.27 -8.00 17.52
C PHE A 418 -22.63 -8.90 18.59
N ASP A 419 -22.01 -8.28 19.59
CA ASP A 419 -21.40 -8.94 20.73
C ASP A 419 -22.03 -8.45 22.03
N MET A 420 -22.60 -9.39 22.80
CA MET A 420 -23.32 -9.08 24.04
C MET A 420 -22.38 -8.57 25.14
N ASP A 421 -21.15 -9.07 25.22
CA ASP A 421 -20.19 -8.62 26.24
C ASP A 421 -19.76 -7.18 25.97
N CYS A 422 -19.59 -6.82 24.69
CA CYS A 422 -19.33 -5.45 24.27
C CYS A 422 -20.54 -4.53 24.52
N HIS A 423 -21.76 -5.00 24.29
CA HIS A 423 -22.97 -4.25 24.64
C HIS A 423 -23.09 -3.99 26.14
N LEU A 424 -22.85 -5.03 26.95
CA LEU A 424 -22.92 -4.92 28.41
C LEU A 424 -21.87 -3.95 28.94
N CYS A 425 -20.62 -4.01 28.47
CA CYS A 425 -19.60 -3.07 28.94
C CYS A 425 -19.95 -1.61 28.60
N ALA A 426 -20.49 -1.37 27.41
CA ALA A 426 -20.89 -0.05 26.95
C ALA A 426 -22.05 0.56 27.75
N THR A 427 -22.98 -0.27 28.24
CA THR A 427 -24.23 0.20 28.88
C THR A 427 -24.21 0.19 30.40
N THR A 428 -23.30 -0.58 31.01
CA THR A 428 -23.25 -0.78 32.48
C THR A 428 -22.09 -0.06 33.17
N GLY A 429 -21.15 0.53 32.40
CA GLY A 429 -19.95 1.15 32.93
C GLY A 429 -18.86 0.15 33.35
N MET A 430 -19.01 -1.14 33.02
CA MET A 430 -17.93 -2.12 33.15
C MET A 430 -16.80 -1.80 32.16
N ALA A 431 -15.56 -2.11 32.53
CA ALA A 431 -14.41 -1.91 31.64
C ALA A 431 -14.52 -2.83 30.41
N CYS A 432 -14.56 -2.23 29.22
CA CYS A 432 -14.59 -2.98 27.96
C CYS A 432 -13.28 -3.72 27.70
N SER A 433 -13.38 -4.91 27.08
CA SER A 433 -12.21 -5.68 26.66
C SER A 433 -11.42 -4.93 25.57
N THR A 434 -10.16 -5.33 25.33
CA THR A 434 -9.37 -4.73 24.23
C THR A 434 -10.01 -4.98 22.86
N ALA A 435 -10.67 -6.13 22.68
CA ALA A 435 -11.40 -6.44 21.45
C ALA A 435 -12.60 -5.50 21.27
N CYS A 436 -13.43 -5.33 22.31
CA CYS A 436 -14.60 -4.45 22.27
C CYS A 436 -14.19 -3.00 21.94
N ASN A 437 -13.21 -2.44 22.67
CA ASN A 437 -12.72 -1.08 22.41
C ASN A 437 -12.13 -0.88 21.01
N ARG A 438 -11.68 -1.96 20.36
CA ARG A 438 -10.97 -1.87 19.09
C ARG A 438 -11.88 -2.04 17.88
N PHE A 439 -12.90 -2.90 17.98
CA PHE A 439 -13.70 -3.32 16.83
C PHE A 439 -15.18 -3.02 16.96
N TYR A 440 -15.69 -2.81 18.17
CA TYR A 440 -17.11 -2.60 18.42
C TYR A 440 -17.39 -1.14 18.83
N SER A 441 -18.62 -0.70 18.54
CA SER A 441 -19.14 0.55 19.06
C SER A 441 -19.44 0.37 20.55
N VAL A 442 -18.65 0.99 21.41
CA VAL A 442 -18.80 0.91 22.88
C VAL A 442 -18.99 2.27 23.54
N GLU A 443 -18.99 3.33 22.73
CA GLU A 443 -19.21 4.71 23.15
C GLU A 443 -20.31 5.32 22.27
N SER A 444 -21.13 6.19 22.87
CA SER A 444 -22.16 6.96 22.19
C SER A 444 -21.96 8.44 22.53
N LEU A 445 -21.83 9.26 21.50
CA LEU A 445 -21.69 10.72 21.61
C LEU A 445 -23.02 11.44 21.28
N ALA A 446 -23.98 10.73 20.71
CA ALA A 446 -25.29 11.23 20.34
C ALA A 446 -26.34 10.10 20.41
N PRO A 447 -27.62 10.38 20.78
CA PRO A 447 -28.65 9.35 20.95
C PRO A 447 -28.84 8.42 19.74
N GLU A 448 -28.57 8.92 18.54
CA GLU A 448 -28.65 8.16 17.29
C GLU A 448 -27.62 7.01 17.22
N GLN A 449 -26.57 7.05 18.03
CA GLN A 449 -25.54 6.02 18.12
C GLN A 449 -25.87 4.91 19.14
N ASP A 450 -26.78 5.16 20.09
CA ASP A 450 -27.17 4.20 21.13
C ASP A 450 -27.60 2.83 20.58
N PRO A 451 -28.35 2.73 19.46
CA PRO A 451 -28.74 1.43 18.88
C PRO A 451 -27.57 0.56 18.41
N TYR A 452 -26.39 1.14 18.20
CA TYR A 452 -25.21 0.44 17.70
C TYR A 452 -24.28 -0.02 18.81
N LEU A 453 -24.55 0.28 20.09
CA LEU A 453 -23.70 -0.19 21.19
C LEU A 453 -23.63 -1.73 21.22
N GLY A 454 -22.42 -2.27 21.17
CA GLY A 454 -22.14 -3.70 21.03
C GLY A 454 -22.17 -4.24 19.60
N GLN A 455 -22.45 -3.41 18.59
CA GLN A 455 -22.29 -3.80 17.19
C GLN A 455 -20.86 -3.54 16.71
N LEU A 456 -20.40 -4.34 15.74
CA LEU A 456 -19.13 -4.10 15.08
C LEU A 456 -19.17 -2.71 14.43
N ALA A 457 -18.13 -1.90 14.62
CA ALA A 457 -18.13 -0.48 14.26
C ALA A 457 -18.43 -0.21 12.77
N ALA A 458 -18.17 -1.20 11.89
CA ALA A 458 -18.48 -1.13 10.47
C ALA A 458 -20.00 -1.10 10.13
N TYR A 459 -20.87 -1.49 11.07
CA TYR A 459 -22.33 -1.45 10.91
C TYR A 459 -22.95 -0.12 11.36
N MET A 460 -22.18 0.74 12.02
CA MET A 460 -22.69 2.01 12.53
C MET A 460 -23.23 2.87 11.39
N PHE A 461 -24.50 3.26 11.50
CA PHE A 461 -25.27 3.99 10.48
C PHE A 461 -25.43 3.28 9.13
N LEU A 462 -25.06 2.00 9.03
CA LEU A 462 -25.23 1.24 7.80
C LEU A 462 -26.68 0.75 7.70
N HIS A 463 -27.32 0.98 6.56
CA HIS A 463 -28.65 0.40 6.29
C HIS A 463 -28.56 -1.13 6.23
N GLU A 464 -29.60 -1.82 6.71
CA GLU A 464 -29.62 -3.29 6.82
C GLU A 464 -29.34 -3.99 5.48
N ASP A 465 -29.88 -3.46 4.38
CA ASP A 465 -29.63 -3.96 3.01
C ASP A 465 -28.15 -3.96 2.60
N ASN A 466 -27.33 -3.11 3.23
CA ASN A 466 -25.89 -3.01 2.96
C ASN A 466 -25.02 -3.85 3.92
N HIS A 467 -25.61 -4.54 4.91
CA HIS A 467 -24.87 -5.42 5.82
C HIS A 467 -24.12 -6.53 5.06
N ILE A 468 -24.68 -6.97 3.93
CA ILE A 468 -24.02 -7.94 3.04
C ILE A 468 -22.66 -7.45 2.54
N ASN A 469 -22.46 -6.14 2.39
CA ASN A 469 -21.19 -5.58 1.94
C ASN A 469 -20.08 -5.88 2.95
N VAL A 470 -20.37 -5.77 4.25
CA VAL A 470 -19.42 -6.10 5.32
C VAL A 470 -19.01 -7.57 5.24
N GLU A 471 -19.97 -8.46 5.05
CA GLU A 471 -19.72 -9.90 5.11
C GLU A 471 -19.11 -10.49 3.85
N GLN A 472 -19.50 -9.99 2.67
CA GLN A 472 -18.97 -10.47 1.39
C GLN A 472 -17.68 -9.76 0.97
N GLY A 473 -17.36 -8.66 1.64
CA GLY A 473 -16.10 -7.97 1.51
C GLY A 473 -15.88 -7.30 0.15
N PRO A 474 -14.65 -6.86 -0.16
CA PRO A 474 -14.37 -6.09 -1.37
C PRO A 474 -14.44 -6.93 -2.66
N ARG A 475 -14.51 -8.25 -2.52
CA ARG A 475 -14.80 -9.16 -3.64
C ARG A 475 -16.17 -8.86 -4.25
N LEU A 476 -17.18 -8.63 -3.41
CA LEU A 476 -18.54 -8.31 -3.86
C LEU A 476 -18.55 -7.00 -4.64
N LEU A 477 -17.90 -5.95 -4.12
CA LEU A 477 -17.81 -4.65 -4.80
C LEU A 477 -17.21 -4.78 -6.20
N ALA A 478 -16.13 -5.53 -6.35
CA ALA A 478 -15.52 -5.76 -7.66
C ALA A 478 -16.45 -6.54 -8.60
N LEU A 479 -17.08 -7.62 -8.11
CA LEU A 479 -18.03 -8.40 -8.90
C LEU A 479 -19.23 -7.58 -9.36
N GLN A 480 -19.76 -6.69 -8.51
CA GLN A 480 -20.81 -5.75 -8.88
C GLN A 480 -20.36 -4.82 -10.02
N GLY A 481 -19.15 -4.26 -9.92
CA GLY A 481 -18.57 -3.40 -10.97
C GLY A 481 -18.34 -4.10 -12.31
N PHE A 482 -18.09 -5.42 -12.31
CA PHE A 482 -18.08 -6.21 -13.55
C PHE A 482 -19.50 -6.50 -14.05
N ALA A 483 -20.42 -6.86 -13.15
CA ALA A 483 -21.80 -7.21 -13.49
C ALA A 483 -22.58 -6.02 -14.08
N ASP A 484 -22.30 -4.80 -13.63
CA ASP A 484 -22.90 -3.56 -14.13
C ASP A 484 -22.05 -2.83 -15.18
N ASN A 485 -20.96 -3.45 -15.65
CA ASN A 485 -19.97 -2.95 -16.62
C ASN A 485 -19.16 -1.70 -16.22
N ARG A 486 -19.38 -1.04 -15.08
CA ARG A 486 -18.64 0.18 -14.72
C ARG A 486 -17.13 -0.07 -14.67
N LEU A 487 -16.72 -1.22 -14.13
CA LEU A 487 -15.31 -1.61 -14.06
C LEU A 487 -14.73 -1.91 -15.44
N THR A 488 -15.48 -2.67 -16.25
CA THR A 488 -15.12 -3.01 -17.63
C THR A 488 -14.91 -1.76 -18.48
N GLU A 489 -15.84 -0.81 -18.39
CA GLU A 489 -15.79 0.47 -19.11
C GLU A 489 -14.60 1.33 -18.67
N CYS A 490 -14.42 1.50 -17.36
CA CYS A 490 -13.33 2.31 -16.83
C CYS A 490 -11.95 1.72 -17.20
N MET A 491 -11.80 0.40 -17.13
CA MET A 491 -10.55 -0.26 -17.47
C MET A 491 -10.25 -0.18 -18.98
N ALA A 492 -11.24 -0.42 -19.83
CA ALA A 492 -11.07 -0.26 -21.28
C ALA A 492 -10.67 1.17 -21.65
N ARG A 493 -11.32 2.17 -21.05
CA ARG A 493 -10.98 3.59 -21.23
C ARG A 493 -9.56 3.88 -20.77
N THR A 494 -9.20 3.43 -19.58
CA THR A 494 -7.87 3.67 -18.99
C THR A 494 -6.75 3.09 -19.85
N VAL A 495 -6.91 1.84 -20.32
CA VAL A 495 -5.93 1.19 -21.20
C VAL A 495 -5.86 1.91 -22.56
N ALA A 496 -7.01 2.28 -23.13
CA ALA A 496 -7.06 3.06 -24.36
C ALA A 496 -6.32 4.39 -24.24
N GLN A 497 -6.59 5.17 -23.18
CA GLN A 497 -5.93 6.46 -22.95
C GLN A 497 -4.42 6.32 -22.79
N ASN A 498 -3.97 5.28 -22.07
CA ASN A 498 -2.53 5.00 -21.92
C ASN A 498 -1.85 4.68 -23.25
N LEU A 499 -2.49 3.89 -24.12
CA LEU A 499 -1.95 3.52 -25.43
C LEU A 499 -1.99 4.71 -26.42
N LEU A 500 -3.09 5.46 -26.44
CA LEU A 500 -3.25 6.64 -27.28
C LEU A 500 -2.38 7.82 -26.82
N GLY A 501 -2.03 7.88 -25.53
CA GLY A 501 -1.29 8.99 -24.92
C GLY A 501 -2.14 10.26 -24.72
N ARG A 502 -3.47 10.13 -24.74
CA ARG A 502 -4.44 11.23 -24.57
C ARG A 502 -5.79 10.70 -24.11
N ASP A 503 -6.68 11.61 -23.73
CA ASP A 503 -8.08 11.28 -23.45
C ASP A 503 -8.83 10.79 -24.68
N VAL A 504 -9.75 9.85 -24.48
CA VAL A 504 -10.70 9.39 -25.50
C VAL A 504 -11.72 10.50 -25.72
N ALA A 505 -11.83 10.97 -26.96
CA ALA A 505 -12.75 12.05 -27.32
C ALA A 505 -14.21 11.56 -27.28
N GLU A 506 -15.15 12.49 -27.13
CA GLU A 506 -16.59 12.17 -27.12
C GLU A 506 -17.03 11.49 -28.43
N THR A 507 -16.46 11.91 -29.56
CA THR A 507 -16.71 11.31 -30.89
C THR A 507 -16.17 9.89 -31.04
N GLU A 508 -15.33 9.41 -30.12
CA GLU A 508 -14.71 8.09 -30.12
C GLU A 508 -15.45 7.10 -29.20
N GLN A 509 -16.59 7.51 -28.63
CA GLN A 509 -17.32 6.71 -27.64
C GLN A 509 -17.84 5.37 -28.21
N ASP A 510 -18.30 5.34 -29.46
CA ASP A 510 -18.73 4.09 -30.11
C ASP A 510 -17.57 3.11 -30.31
N TRP A 511 -16.38 3.63 -30.65
CA TRP A 511 -15.17 2.83 -30.72
C TRP A 511 -14.81 2.27 -29.34
N LEU A 512 -14.83 3.11 -28.30
CA LEU A 512 -14.56 2.67 -26.94
C LEU A 512 -15.55 1.58 -26.49
N ASN A 513 -16.84 1.73 -26.80
CA ASN A 513 -17.86 0.72 -26.51
C ASN A 513 -17.53 -0.63 -27.17
N SER A 514 -16.95 -0.63 -28.38
CA SER A 514 -16.49 -1.86 -29.02
C SER A 514 -15.31 -2.51 -28.28
N MET A 515 -14.42 -1.72 -27.67
CA MET A 515 -13.32 -2.22 -26.84
C MET A 515 -13.83 -2.80 -25.52
N VAL A 516 -14.87 -2.19 -24.93
CA VAL A 516 -15.56 -2.71 -23.73
C VAL A 516 -16.15 -4.08 -24.02
N VAL A 517 -16.85 -4.24 -25.16
CA VAL A 517 -17.40 -5.54 -25.59
C VAL A 517 -16.29 -6.55 -25.83
N ALA A 518 -15.19 -6.17 -26.50
CA ALA A 518 -14.04 -7.05 -26.71
C ALA A 518 -13.41 -7.52 -25.39
N PHE A 519 -13.33 -6.64 -24.40
CA PHE A 519 -12.80 -6.98 -23.08
C PHE A 519 -13.74 -7.96 -22.34
N ALA A 520 -15.05 -7.68 -22.31
CA ALA A 520 -16.00 -8.56 -21.66
C ALA A 520 -16.08 -9.95 -22.32
N THR A 521 -16.13 -10.00 -23.66
CA THR A 521 -16.24 -11.26 -24.43
C THR A 521 -14.97 -12.12 -24.36
N SER A 522 -13.82 -11.51 -24.11
CA SER A 522 -12.55 -12.22 -23.88
C SER A 522 -12.38 -12.69 -22.43
N ASN A 523 -13.45 -12.73 -21.63
CA ASN A 523 -13.42 -13.02 -20.20
C ASN A 523 -12.46 -12.07 -19.44
N TYR A 524 -12.50 -10.80 -19.81
CA TYR A 524 -11.65 -9.74 -19.25
C TYR A 524 -10.15 -10.05 -19.41
N ASN A 525 -9.73 -10.56 -20.57
CA ASN A 525 -8.31 -10.83 -20.83
C ASN A 525 -7.57 -9.55 -21.24
N MET A 526 -6.52 -9.18 -20.49
CA MET A 526 -5.78 -7.93 -20.73
C MET A 526 -5.04 -7.92 -22.07
N LYS A 527 -4.49 -9.06 -22.53
CA LYS A 527 -3.82 -9.14 -23.84
C LYS A 527 -4.83 -8.93 -24.96
N ALA A 528 -6.02 -9.53 -24.85
CA ALA A 528 -7.09 -9.36 -25.84
C ALA A 528 -7.56 -7.92 -25.95
N LEU A 529 -7.74 -7.21 -24.83
CA LEU A 529 -8.09 -5.79 -24.82
C LEU A 529 -6.99 -4.93 -25.48
N VAL A 530 -5.73 -5.10 -25.09
CA VAL A 530 -4.61 -4.36 -25.68
C VAL A 530 -4.52 -4.63 -27.18
N LYS A 531 -4.62 -5.90 -27.59
CA LYS A 531 -4.62 -6.31 -28.99
C LYS A 531 -5.72 -5.61 -29.79
N ALA A 532 -6.96 -5.63 -29.28
CA ALA A 532 -8.10 -4.97 -29.92
C ALA A 532 -7.88 -3.46 -30.10
N ILE A 533 -7.29 -2.80 -29.11
CA ILE A 533 -7.00 -1.35 -29.17
C ILE A 533 -5.93 -1.07 -30.22
N VAL A 534 -4.78 -1.73 -30.17
CA VAL A 534 -3.63 -1.41 -31.05
C VAL A 534 -3.84 -1.83 -32.50
N GLN A 535 -4.73 -2.79 -32.76
CA GLN A 535 -5.14 -3.17 -34.11
C GLN A 535 -6.24 -2.25 -34.68
N SER A 536 -6.82 -1.36 -33.87
CA SER A 536 -7.91 -0.50 -34.33
C SER A 536 -7.43 0.59 -35.31
N PRO A 537 -8.30 1.02 -36.25
CA PRO A 537 -8.00 2.16 -37.12
C PRO A 537 -7.69 3.45 -36.34
N LEU A 538 -8.30 3.62 -35.15
CA LEU A 538 -8.06 4.79 -34.33
C LEU A 538 -6.60 4.86 -33.85
N TYR A 539 -6.08 3.76 -33.31
CA TYR A 539 -4.68 3.71 -32.87
C TYR A 539 -3.71 4.02 -34.02
N ARG A 540 -4.00 3.52 -35.23
CA ARG A 540 -3.19 3.76 -36.44
C ARG A 540 -3.11 5.22 -36.89
N ARG A 541 -3.97 6.11 -36.39
CA ARG A 541 -4.04 7.52 -36.80
C ARG A 541 -3.54 8.52 -35.76
N VAL A 542 -3.34 8.09 -34.52
CA VAL A 542 -3.13 9.03 -33.39
C VAL A 542 -1.65 9.41 -33.19
N ARG A 543 -0.69 8.60 -33.65
CA ARG A 543 0.74 8.87 -33.41
C ARG A 543 1.57 9.24 -34.60
#